data_AF-A0A381L0B8-F1
#
_entry.id   AF-A0A381L0B8-F1
#
_cell.length_a   1.000
_cell.length_b   1.000
_cell.length_c   1.000
_cell.angle_alpha   90.00
_cell.angle_beta   90.00
_cell.angle_gamma   90.00
#
_symmetry.space_group_name_H-M   'P 1'
#
loop_
_entity.id
_entity.type
_entity.pdbx_description
1 polymer ?
#
loop_
_entity_poly.entity_id
_entity_poly.type
_entity_poly.pdbx_seq_one_letter_code
_entity_poly.pdbx_strand_id
1 'polypeptide(L)'
;MRFSRIAIIFQSANLCGTALAAFKGYHIREDLKKFDCDGRVISEHDYRYQKHRASISIENNEHPHQTSGNFVNQYLENFSDTRWVLFLDESSRKFYLSDLDIPGEIVRADNGTQKTSYVLVLDNQCRTVAMFMKHTITQTDMPGGTMIATDYKICGIIRNYVE
;
A
#
# COMPACT_ATOMS: atom_id res chain seq x y z
N MET A 1 -64.39 13.09 21.21
CA MET A 1 -63.61 12.95 19.97
C MET A 1 -62.14 13.04 20.36
N ARG A 2 -61.45 11.89 20.37
CA ARG A 2 -60.36 11.55 19.45
C ARG A 2 -59.23 12.59 19.44
N PHE A 3 -58.16 12.31 20.18
CA PHE A 3 -56.81 12.68 19.75
C PHE A 3 -55.85 11.52 19.98
N SER A 4 -55.12 11.28 18.90
CA SER A 4 -54.22 10.18 18.55
C SER A 4 -53.21 9.81 19.63
N ARG A 5 -53.11 8.50 19.92
CA ARG A 5 -51.88 7.91 20.42
C ARG A 5 -50.96 7.70 19.21
N ILE A 6 -50.01 8.61 19.01
CA ILE A 6 -48.89 8.37 18.09
C ILE A 6 -47.97 7.38 18.81
N ALA A 7 -47.98 6.13 18.36
CA ALA A 7 -46.94 5.17 18.72
C ALA A 7 -45.72 5.48 17.85
N ILE A 8 -44.70 6.10 18.44
CA ILE A 8 -43.39 6.25 17.79
C ILE A 8 -42.66 4.93 17.98
N ILE A 9 -42.65 4.11 16.94
CA ILE A 9 -41.74 2.97 16.84
C ILE A 9 -40.39 3.55 16.42
N PHE A 10 -39.46 3.70 17.37
CA PHE A 10 -38.05 3.87 17.02
C PHE A 10 -37.56 2.56 16.43
N GLN A 11 -37.57 2.45 15.10
CA GLN A 11 -36.76 1.46 14.40
C GLN A 11 -35.30 1.87 14.58
N SER A 12 -34.68 1.42 15.66
CA SER A 12 -33.23 1.40 15.83
C SER A 12 -32.62 0.33 14.94
N ALA A 13 -32.75 0.52 13.64
CA ALA A 13 -31.97 -0.17 12.63
C ALA A 13 -31.09 0.88 11.97
N ASN A 14 -29.99 1.24 12.63
CA ASN A 14 -28.92 1.88 11.89
C ASN A 14 -27.56 1.41 12.41
N LEU A 15 -27.00 0.51 11.59
CA LEU A 15 -25.59 0.33 11.34
C LEU A 15 -24.71 0.02 12.56
N CYS A 16 -24.72 -1.25 12.98
CA CYS A 16 -23.44 -1.93 13.19
C CYS A 16 -22.74 -2.03 11.82
N GLY A 17 -22.26 -0.89 11.31
CA GLY A 17 -21.25 -0.90 10.26
C GLY A 17 -20.00 -1.45 10.90
N THR A 18 -19.72 -2.73 10.68
CA THR A 18 -18.38 -3.27 10.94
C THR A 18 -17.43 -2.42 10.11
N ALA A 19 -16.71 -1.49 10.75
CA ALA A 19 -15.63 -0.76 10.13
C ALA A 19 -14.54 -1.79 9.78
N LEU A 20 -14.56 -2.27 8.54
CA LEU A 20 -13.59 -3.25 8.03
C LEU A 20 -12.37 -2.45 7.58
N ALA A 21 -11.39 -2.35 8.46
CA ALA A 21 -10.06 -1.83 8.14
C ALA A 21 -9.33 -2.76 7.16
N ALA A 22 -8.31 -2.23 6.47
CA ALA A 22 -7.46 -3.03 5.59
C ALA A 22 -6.86 -4.22 6.35
N PHE A 23 -6.86 -5.40 5.73
CA PHE A 23 -6.47 -6.64 6.39
C PHE A 23 -4.98 -6.89 6.30
N LYS A 24 -4.43 -7.44 7.40
CA LYS A 24 -3.08 -8.00 7.46
C LYS A 24 -3.13 -9.53 7.48
N GLY A 25 -2.24 -10.18 6.73
CA GLY A 25 -2.11 -11.64 6.70
C GLY A 25 -0.76 -12.14 7.20
N TYR A 26 -0.68 -13.44 7.46
CA TYR A 26 0.58 -14.09 7.80
C TYR A 26 1.48 -14.23 6.58
N HIS A 27 2.79 -14.26 6.81
CA HIS A 27 3.75 -14.54 5.76
C HIS A 27 3.46 -15.88 5.08
N ILE A 28 3.38 -15.83 3.75
CA ILE A 28 3.42 -17.01 2.87
C ILE A 28 4.78 -17.09 2.19
N ARG A 29 5.03 -18.18 1.47
CA ARG A 29 6.23 -18.30 0.63
C ARG A 29 6.32 -17.14 -0.34
N GLU A 30 7.53 -16.61 -0.51
CA GLU A 30 7.79 -15.40 -1.29
C GLU A 30 7.38 -15.55 -2.76
N ASP A 31 7.61 -16.73 -3.36
CA ASP A 31 7.25 -17.04 -4.74
C ASP A 31 5.73 -17.07 -5.00
N LEU A 32 4.93 -17.13 -3.93
CA LEU A 32 3.47 -17.08 -4.00
C LEU A 32 2.92 -15.66 -3.81
N LYS A 33 3.77 -14.67 -3.49
CA LYS A 33 3.33 -13.29 -3.26
C LYS A 33 3.04 -12.59 -4.58
N LYS A 34 1.87 -11.98 -4.64
CA LYS A 34 1.39 -11.17 -5.76
C LYS A 34 0.64 -9.96 -5.22
N PHE A 35 0.87 -8.82 -5.84
CA PHE A 35 0.29 -7.54 -5.49
C PHE A 35 -0.54 -7.00 -6.64
N ASP A 36 -1.76 -6.56 -6.36
CA ASP A 36 -2.63 -5.84 -7.29
C ASP A 36 -2.50 -4.33 -7.03
N CYS A 37 -1.84 -3.66 -7.96
CA CYS A 37 -1.59 -2.22 -7.97
C CYS A 37 -2.47 -1.56 -9.04
N ASP A 38 -3.75 -1.31 -8.70
CA ASP A 38 -4.78 -0.73 -9.57
C ASP A 38 -4.96 -1.48 -10.90
N GLY A 39 -5.14 -2.81 -10.82
CA GLY A 39 -5.33 -3.69 -11.97
C GLY A 39 -4.03 -4.23 -12.56
N ARG A 40 -2.87 -3.67 -12.16
CA ARG A 40 -1.57 -4.24 -12.51
C ARG A 40 -1.15 -5.25 -11.45
N VAL A 41 -1.05 -6.51 -11.86
CA VAL A 41 -0.51 -7.58 -11.01
C VAL A 41 1.01 -7.60 -11.10
N ILE A 42 1.66 -7.49 -9.93
CA ILE A 42 3.11 -7.59 -9.77
C ILE A 42 3.40 -8.79 -8.87
N SER A 43 4.23 -9.72 -9.38
CA SER A 43 4.61 -10.97 -8.73
C SER A 43 6.07 -10.95 -8.27
N GLU A 44 6.47 -11.93 -7.45
CA GLU A 44 7.86 -12.08 -7.02
C GLU A 44 8.87 -12.04 -8.17
N HIS A 45 8.52 -12.65 -9.30
CA HIS A 45 9.39 -12.67 -10.48
C HIS A 45 9.77 -11.26 -10.97
N ASP A 46 8.86 -10.30 -10.83
CA ASP A 46 9.03 -8.93 -11.31
C ASP A 46 9.98 -8.11 -10.43
N TYR A 47 10.09 -8.45 -9.14
CA TYR A 47 10.88 -7.68 -8.16
C TYR A 47 12.01 -8.46 -7.47
N ARG A 48 12.21 -9.74 -7.81
CA ARG A 48 13.20 -10.63 -7.15
C ARG A 48 14.61 -10.04 -7.09
N TYR A 49 15.03 -9.38 -8.17
CA TYR A 49 16.39 -8.86 -8.30
C TYR A 49 16.60 -7.64 -7.40
N GLN A 50 15.64 -6.71 -7.40
CA GLN A 50 15.65 -5.52 -6.56
C GLN A 50 15.52 -5.91 -5.09
N LYS A 51 14.65 -6.88 -4.76
CA LYS A 51 14.56 -7.46 -3.42
C LYS A 51 15.90 -8.03 -2.97
N HIS A 52 16.56 -8.83 -3.80
CA HIS A 52 17.87 -9.41 -3.46
C HIS A 52 18.92 -8.34 -3.18
N ARG A 53 19.01 -7.31 -4.04
CA ARG A 53 19.91 -6.16 -3.84
C ARG A 53 19.59 -5.39 -2.55
N ALA A 54 18.31 -5.14 -2.28
CA ALA A 54 17.88 -4.47 -1.05
C ALA A 54 18.22 -5.31 0.19
N SER A 55 18.07 -6.64 0.11
CA SER A 55 18.41 -7.55 1.21
C SER A 55 19.90 -7.48 1.55
N ILE A 56 20.78 -7.50 0.54
CA ILE A 56 22.23 -7.33 0.72
C ILE A 56 22.54 -5.96 1.36
N SER A 57 21.90 -4.89 0.89
CA SER A 57 22.11 -3.54 1.46
C SER A 57 21.65 -3.45 2.92
N ILE A 58 20.53 -4.11 3.27
CA ILE A 58 20.05 -4.22 4.66
C ILE A 58 21.06 -4.98 5.51
N GLU A 59 21.55 -6.13 5.04
CA GLU A 59 22.52 -6.97 5.75
C GLU A 59 23.87 -6.27 5.95
N ASN A 60 24.33 -5.50 4.96
CA ASN A 60 25.58 -4.73 5.01
C ASN A 60 25.44 -3.38 5.73
N ASN A 61 24.23 -3.00 6.16
CA ASN A 61 23.93 -1.70 6.77
C ASN A 61 24.29 -0.48 5.86
N GLU A 62 24.23 -0.67 4.55
CA GLU A 62 24.63 0.29 3.52
C GLU A 62 23.51 1.27 3.12
N HIS A 63 22.72 1.71 4.11
CA HIS A 63 21.64 2.69 3.95
C HIS A 63 20.32 2.14 3.39
N PRO A 64 19.72 1.10 3.99
CA PRO A 64 18.35 0.79 3.62
C PRO A 64 17.47 1.96 4.10
N HIS A 65 16.58 2.47 3.24
CA HIS A 65 15.61 3.50 3.62
C HIS A 65 14.64 2.90 4.64
N GLN A 66 15.07 2.85 5.90
CA GLN A 66 14.26 2.36 7.00
C GLN A 66 13.08 3.31 7.14
N THR A 67 11.89 2.78 7.01
CA THR A 67 10.66 3.53 7.25
C THR A 67 10.15 3.26 8.65
N SER A 68 9.36 4.19 9.19
CA SER A 68 8.73 4.00 10.49
C SER A 68 7.61 2.97 10.37
N GLY A 69 7.37 2.19 11.44
CA GLY A 69 6.18 1.34 11.51
C GLY A 69 4.89 2.15 11.34
N ASN A 70 4.90 3.41 11.79
CA ASN A 70 3.79 4.35 11.64
C ASN A 70 3.47 4.62 10.16
N PHE A 71 4.49 4.75 9.30
CA PHE A 71 4.27 4.93 7.86
C PHE A 71 3.53 3.75 7.24
N VAL A 72 3.81 2.51 7.67
CA VAL A 72 3.08 1.33 7.16
C VAL A 72 1.68 1.28 7.77
N ASN A 73 1.56 1.56 9.07
CA ASN A 73 0.31 1.49 9.81
C ASN A 73 -0.74 2.53 9.36
N GLN A 74 -0.32 3.71 8.90
CA GLN A 74 -1.26 4.75 8.43
C GLN A 74 -2.13 4.26 7.26
N TYR A 75 -1.64 3.29 6.46
CA TYR A 75 -2.41 2.71 5.35
C TYR A 75 -3.31 1.54 5.80
N LEU A 76 -3.15 1.07 7.04
CA LEU A 76 -4.09 0.13 7.66
C LEU A 76 -5.29 0.85 8.29
N GLU A 77 -5.17 2.15 8.56
CA GLU A 77 -6.23 2.96 9.18
C GLU A 77 -7.34 3.38 8.21
N ASN A 78 -7.20 3.07 6.91
CA ASN A 78 -8.26 3.32 5.94
C ASN A 78 -9.40 2.29 6.07
N PHE A 79 -10.43 2.66 6.83
CA PHE A 79 -11.63 1.85 7.08
C PHE A 79 -12.51 1.59 5.84
N SER A 80 -12.21 2.23 4.71
CA SER A 80 -12.92 1.97 3.44
C SER A 80 -12.20 0.93 2.59
N ASP A 81 -10.94 0.59 2.90
CA ASP A 81 -10.19 -0.40 2.15
C ASP A 81 -10.37 -1.79 2.78
N THR A 82 -11.13 -2.66 2.13
CA THR A 82 -11.38 -4.03 2.61
C THR A 82 -10.39 -5.06 2.05
N ARG A 83 -9.31 -4.62 1.38
CA ARG A 83 -8.32 -5.52 0.77
C ARG A 83 -7.34 -6.03 1.82
N TRP A 84 -6.70 -7.16 1.53
CA TRP A 84 -5.47 -7.56 2.20
C TRP A 84 -4.35 -6.72 1.61
N VAL A 85 -3.55 -6.03 2.42
CA VAL A 85 -2.55 -5.08 1.88
C VAL A 85 -1.15 -5.30 2.47
N LEU A 86 -1.06 -6.11 3.53
CA LEU A 86 0.16 -6.28 4.29
C LEU A 86 0.32 -7.72 4.80
N PHE A 87 1.53 -8.26 4.69
CA PHE A 87 1.95 -9.45 5.43
C PHE A 87 2.67 -9.02 6.72
N LEU A 88 2.24 -9.51 7.87
CA LEU A 88 2.89 -9.27 9.16
C LEU A 88 2.85 -10.52 10.04
N ASP A 89 3.89 -10.67 10.84
CA ASP A 89 3.89 -11.53 12.03
C ASP A 89 4.68 -10.86 13.17
N GLU A 90 4.83 -11.55 14.30
CA GLU A 90 5.53 -11.03 15.49
C GLU A 90 7.01 -10.72 15.25
N SER A 91 7.59 -11.22 14.16
CA SER A 91 8.98 -11.00 13.80
C SER A 91 9.20 -9.77 12.91
N SER A 92 8.13 -9.18 12.34
CA SER A 92 8.17 -7.96 11.53
C SER A 92 8.21 -6.70 12.41
N ARG A 93 9.41 -6.24 12.77
CA ARG A 93 9.66 -5.11 13.70
C ARG A 93 10.20 -3.85 13.03
N LYS A 94 10.98 -4.01 11.96
CA LYS A 94 11.53 -2.89 11.18
C LYS A 94 11.11 -3.05 9.73
N PHE A 95 10.93 -1.92 9.05
CA PHE A 95 10.51 -1.89 7.66
C PHE A 95 11.48 -1.08 6.82
N TYR A 96 11.70 -1.52 5.60
CA TYR A 96 12.64 -0.91 4.65
C TYR A 96 11.95 -0.74 3.30
N LEU A 97 12.16 0.42 2.69
CA LEU A 97 11.63 0.73 1.36
C LEU A 97 12.70 0.51 0.30
N SER A 98 12.31 -0.12 -0.80
CA SER A 98 13.13 -0.28 -1.99
C SER A 98 12.33 0.13 -3.23
N ASP A 99 12.79 1.13 -3.96
CA ASP A 99 12.21 1.45 -5.26
C ASP A 99 12.40 0.27 -6.23
N LEU A 100 11.41 0.07 -7.10
CA LEU A 100 11.42 -0.99 -8.11
C LEU A 100 11.60 -0.39 -9.50
N ASP A 101 12.51 -0.97 -10.27
CA ASP A 101 12.71 -0.65 -11.70
C ASP A 101 11.71 -1.38 -12.60
N ILE A 102 10.45 -1.42 -12.18
CA ILE A 102 9.34 -1.93 -13.00
C ILE A 102 8.79 -0.75 -13.80
N PRO A 103 8.61 -0.87 -15.14
CA PRO A 103 8.06 0.20 -15.94
C PRO A 103 6.68 0.60 -15.42
N GLY A 104 6.56 1.80 -14.87
CA GLY A 104 5.28 2.38 -14.48
C GLY A 104 4.67 3.25 -15.57
N GLU A 105 3.62 3.98 -15.23
CA GLU A 105 2.95 4.91 -16.13
C GLU A 105 3.59 6.29 -16.05
N ILE A 106 3.73 6.95 -17.20
CA ILE A 106 4.15 8.36 -17.28
C ILE A 106 3.13 9.10 -18.13
N VAL A 107 2.38 9.99 -17.49
CA VAL A 107 1.43 10.89 -18.16
C VAL A 107 2.07 12.26 -18.24
N ARG A 108 2.18 12.81 -19.44
CA ARG A 108 2.67 14.18 -19.67
C ARG A 108 1.49 15.07 -20.01
N ALA A 109 1.41 16.21 -19.33
CA ALA A 109 0.46 17.29 -19.60
C ALA A 109 1.24 18.58 -19.88
N ASP A 110 0.56 19.60 -20.41
CA ASP A 110 1.21 20.85 -20.84
C ASP A 110 1.95 21.58 -19.71
N ASN A 111 1.58 21.34 -18.46
CA ASN A 111 2.15 21.99 -17.26
C ASN A 111 2.88 21.03 -16.32
N GLY A 112 3.09 19.76 -16.70
CA GLY A 112 3.75 18.82 -15.81
C GLY A 112 3.83 17.38 -16.28
N THR A 113 4.42 16.54 -15.42
CA THR A 113 4.54 15.09 -15.61
C THR A 113 4.05 14.39 -14.36
N GLN A 114 3.15 13.43 -14.54
CA GLN A 114 2.76 12.48 -13.51
C GLN A 114 3.46 11.15 -13.81
N LYS A 115 4.20 10.64 -12.83
CA LYS A 115 4.89 9.35 -12.91
C LYS A 115 4.38 8.43 -11.80
N THR A 116 3.95 7.24 -12.18
CA THR A 116 3.68 6.13 -11.27
C THR A 116 4.92 5.25 -11.23
N SER A 117 5.41 4.94 -10.04
CA SER A 117 6.46 3.94 -9.79
C SER A 117 6.05 3.03 -8.65
N TYR A 118 6.80 1.95 -8.42
CA TYR A 118 6.47 0.97 -7.39
C TYR A 118 7.58 0.91 -6.33
N VAL A 119 7.17 0.74 -5.08
CA VAL A 119 8.07 0.64 -3.93
C VAL A 119 7.75 -0.64 -3.18
N LEU A 120 8.76 -1.49 -3.00
CA LEU A 120 8.69 -2.70 -2.21
C LEU A 120 8.96 -2.39 -0.75
N VAL A 121 8.19 -3.01 0.14
CA VAL A 121 8.43 -2.95 1.58
C VAL A 121 8.98 -4.30 2.05
N LEU A 122 10.14 -4.27 2.69
CA LEU A 122 10.77 -5.42 3.32
C LEU A 122 10.74 -5.28 4.84
N ASP A 123 10.68 -6.40 5.57
CA ASP A 123 10.89 -6.40 7.01
C ASP A 123 12.35 -6.65 7.42
N ASN A 124 12.62 -6.72 8.72
CA ASN A 124 13.95 -7.05 9.29
C ASN A 124 14.44 -8.47 9.01
N GLN A 125 13.64 -9.32 8.37
CA GLN A 125 14.07 -10.63 7.86
C GLN A 125 14.19 -10.62 6.33
N CYS A 126 14.19 -9.44 5.71
CA CYS A 126 14.26 -9.26 4.25
C CYS A 126 13.08 -9.93 3.50
N ARG A 127 11.94 -10.13 4.18
CA ARG A 127 10.72 -10.70 3.59
C ARG A 127 9.87 -9.58 3.03
N THR A 128 9.24 -9.81 1.88
CA THR A 128 8.36 -8.80 1.28
C THR A 128 7.06 -8.70 2.07
N VAL A 129 6.74 -7.54 2.64
CA VAL A 129 5.53 -7.34 3.46
C VAL A 129 4.42 -6.62 2.71
N ALA A 130 4.76 -5.63 1.88
CA ALA A 130 3.80 -4.83 1.13
C ALA A 130 4.44 -4.26 -0.13
N MET A 131 3.59 -3.67 -0.97
CA MET A 131 3.99 -2.88 -2.12
C MET A 131 3.16 -1.60 -2.16
N PHE A 132 3.81 -0.50 -2.51
CA PHE A 132 3.18 0.79 -2.72
C PHE A 132 3.32 1.22 -4.17
N MET A 133 2.27 1.81 -4.72
CA MET A 133 2.38 2.74 -5.83
C MET A 133 2.82 4.09 -5.28
N LYS A 134 3.79 4.70 -5.94
CA LYS A 134 4.29 6.04 -5.66
C LYS A 134 3.92 6.91 -6.86
N HIS A 135 3.06 7.89 -6.64
CA HIS A 135 2.66 8.86 -7.64
C HIS A 135 3.48 10.13 -7.44
N THR A 136 4.33 10.47 -8.41
CA THR A 136 5.12 11.70 -8.41
C THR A 136 4.53 12.65 -9.43
N ILE A 137 4.11 13.83 -9.00
CA ILE A 137 3.66 14.90 -9.87
C ILE A 137 4.73 15.97 -9.88
N THR A 138 5.26 16.27 -11.05
CA THR A 138 6.22 17.34 -11.30
C THR A 138 5.53 18.41 -12.12
N GLN A 139 5.34 19.61 -11.58
CA GLN A 139 4.79 20.76 -12.29
C GLN A 139 5.86 21.83 -12.47
N THR A 140 5.86 22.48 -13.62
CA THR A 140 6.75 23.61 -13.91
C THR A 140 5.95 24.89 -13.79
N ASP A 141 6.23 25.69 -12.77
CA ASP A 141 5.55 26.97 -12.55
C ASP A 141 6.07 28.02 -13.53
N MET A 142 5.23 29.02 -13.83
CA MET A 142 5.55 30.12 -14.75
C MET A 142 6.82 30.95 -14.43
N PRO A 143 7.39 31.03 -13.20
CA PRO A 143 8.69 31.66 -12.98
C PRO A 143 9.87 30.68 -13.15
N GLY A 144 9.66 29.47 -13.68
CA GLY A 144 10.70 28.45 -13.86
C GLY A 144 10.97 27.58 -12.62
N GLY A 145 10.13 27.71 -11.58
CA GLY A 145 10.16 26.82 -10.42
C GLY A 145 9.63 25.43 -10.77
N THR A 146 10.16 24.39 -10.13
CA THR A 146 9.62 23.02 -10.26
C THR A 146 9.01 22.60 -8.93
N MET A 147 7.69 22.36 -8.92
CA MET A 147 7.00 21.78 -7.77
C MET A 147 6.96 20.26 -7.93
N ILE A 148 7.39 19.52 -6.91
CA ILE A 148 7.31 18.06 -6.86
C ILE A 148 6.40 17.67 -5.70
N ALA A 149 5.29 17.01 -6.00
CA ALA A 149 4.42 16.36 -5.03
C ALA A 149 4.57 14.84 -5.14
N THR A 150 4.57 14.14 -4.01
CA THR A 150 4.60 12.68 -3.99
C THR A 150 3.47 12.15 -3.11
N ASP A 151 2.68 11.25 -3.66
CA ASP A 151 1.63 10.51 -2.98
C ASP A 151 1.91 9.01 -3.04
N TYR A 152 1.37 8.24 -2.10
CA TYR A 152 1.53 6.80 -2.05
C TYR A 152 0.18 6.11 -1.86
N LYS A 153 0.02 4.98 -2.56
CA LYS A 153 -1.16 4.12 -2.45
C LYS A 153 -0.74 2.67 -2.28
N ILE A 154 -1.26 2.00 -1.25
CA ILE A 154 -0.92 0.61 -0.98
C ILE A 154 -1.59 -0.33 -2.00
N CYS A 155 -0.82 -1.29 -2.51
CA CYS A 155 -1.33 -2.33 -3.39
C CYS A 155 -2.04 -3.42 -2.58
N GLY A 156 -3.06 -4.03 -3.18
CA GLY A 156 -3.73 -5.19 -2.60
C GLY A 156 -2.87 -6.44 -2.73
N ILE A 157 -3.07 -7.42 -1.87
CA ILE A 157 -2.48 -8.76 -1.91
C ILE A 157 -3.49 -9.67 -2.60
N ILE A 158 -3.03 -10.37 -3.63
CA ILE A 158 -3.82 -11.41 -4.30
C ILE A 158 -3.62 -12.72 -3.56
N ARG A 159 -4.68 -13.24 -2.94
CA ARG A 159 -4.69 -14.57 -2.33
C ARG A 159 -5.09 -15.59 -3.38
N ASN A 160 -4.15 -16.45 -3.78
CA ASN A 160 -4.53 -17.67 -4.47
C ASN A 160 -5.09 -18.60 -3.39
N TYR A 161 -6.41 -18.77 -3.36
CA TYR A 161 -7.00 -19.85 -2.57
C TYR A 161 -6.54 -21.15 -3.22
N VAL A 162 -5.62 -21.85 -2.55
CA VAL A 162 -5.43 -23.27 -2.81
C VAL A 162 -6.59 -23.94 -2.07
N GLU A 163 -7.66 -24.22 -2.81
CA GLU A 163 -8.67 -25.20 -2.36
C GLU A 163 -8.06 -26.60 -2.31
#